data_AF-G0N0E6-F1
#
_entry.id   AF-G0N0E6-F1
#
_cell.length_a   1.000
_cell.length_b   1.000
_cell.length_c   1.000
_cell.angle_alpha   90.00
_cell.angle_beta   90.00
_cell.angle_gamma   90.00
#
_symmetry.space_group_name_H-M   'P 1'
#
loop_
_entity.id
_entity.type
_entity.pdbx_description
1 polymer ?
#
loop_
_entity_poly.entity_id
_entity_poly.type
_entity_poly.pdbx_seq_one_letter_code
_entity_poly.pdbx_strand_id
1 'polypeptide(L)'
;MAAFPLTRLPASSVENVLRMMSPLQLVVFSLLSKKCKDQVNSLNTSAETMRIQITNSIVFEVPFDEDTLRIEFYELDAFMVRLMRDERNKTLRAAAKVTIGIYRNEVYTEYSQWFTNKLSVKQWVEQLKCVFPNVDVDWIHFSAGAFRFDLDSIQETFPKIPQLSINHTGDYGFNRLILEKFLPTYAISISRNCFEDFRIPHKTIFTMSNVPNLWIEGPRMNITSNSTL
;
A
#
# COMPACT_ATOMS: atom_id res chain seq x y z
N MET A 1 -2.85 -36.59 -0.62
CA MET A 1 -3.27 -36.07 0.70
C MET A 1 -4.66 -35.45 0.54
N ALA A 2 -5.65 -35.93 1.28
CA ALA A 2 -6.96 -35.29 1.30
C ALA A 2 -6.84 -34.02 2.16
N ALA A 3 -7.11 -32.85 1.57
CA ALA A 3 -7.15 -31.59 2.32
C ALA A 3 -8.24 -31.68 3.40
N PHE A 4 -7.88 -31.36 4.64
CA PHE A 4 -8.83 -31.34 5.74
C PHE A 4 -9.86 -30.22 5.49
N PRO A 5 -11.15 -30.54 5.31
CA PRO A 5 -12.14 -29.55 4.91
C PRO A 5 -12.59 -28.75 6.13
N LEU A 6 -11.90 -27.64 6.43
CA LEU A 6 -12.25 -26.69 7.50
C LEU A 6 -13.74 -26.33 7.48
N THR A 7 -14.34 -26.22 6.30
CA THR A 7 -15.76 -25.86 6.13
C THR A 7 -16.76 -26.94 6.56
N ARG A 8 -16.30 -28.16 6.90
CA ARG A 8 -17.12 -29.28 7.39
C ARG A 8 -17.04 -29.48 8.91
N LEU A 9 -16.20 -28.70 9.60
CA LEU A 9 -16.16 -28.70 11.06
C LEU A 9 -17.42 -28.05 11.66
N PRO A 10 -17.78 -28.39 12.91
CA PRO A 10 -18.74 -27.62 13.68
C PRO A 10 -18.34 -26.14 13.74
N ALA A 11 -19.33 -25.24 13.77
CA ALA A 11 -19.10 -23.80 13.68
C ALA A 11 -18.10 -23.28 14.73
N SER A 12 -18.22 -23.74 15.99
CA SER A 12 -17.31 -23.38 17.08
C SER A 12 -15.87 -23.85 16.85
N SER A 13 -15.67 -25.02 16.24
CA SER A 13 -14.34 -25.51 15.90
C SER A 13 -13.71 -24.70 14.77
N VAL A 14 -14.49 -24.28 13.78
CA VAL A 14 -14.00 -23.40 12.70
C VAL A 14 -13.54 -22.08 13.27
N GLU A 15 -14.37 -21.44 14.10
CA GLU A 15 -14.05 -20.15 14.72
C GLU A 15 -12.74 -20.21 15.52
N ASN A 16 -12.55 -21.25 16.33
CA ASN A 16 -11.32 -21.45 17.08
C ASN A 16 -10.10 -21.61 16.18
N VAL A 17 -10.21 -22.36 15.08
CA VAL A 17 -9.10 -22.51 14.13
C VAL A 17 -8.78 -21.17 13.46
N LEU A 18 -9.81 -20.43 13.01
CA LEU A 18 -9.60 -19.14 12.37
C LEU A 18 -8.95 -18.12 13.31
N ARG A 19 -9.29 -18.11 14.61
CA ARG A 19 -8.63 -17.25 15.60
C ARG A 19 -7.15 -17.53 15.80
N MET A 20 -6.67 -18.73 15.44
CA MET A 20 -5.25 -19.09 15.50
C MET A 20 -4.53 -18.87 14.17
N MET A 21 -5.25 -18.55 13.10
CA MET A 21 -4.65 -18.30 11.79
C MET A 21 -3.93 -16.96 11.77
N SER A 22 -2.83 -16.89 11.03
CA SER A 22 -2.14 -15.62 10.79
C SER A 22 -3.02 -14.68 9.94
N PRO A 23 -2.77 -13.35 9.99
CA PRO A 23 -3.38 -12.38 9.08
C PRO A 23 -3.33 -12.77 7.60
N LEU A 24 -2.19 -13.32 7.14
CA LEU A 24 -2.06 -13.80 5.76
C LEU A 24 -3.01 -14.95 5.49
N GLN A 25 -3.07 -15.93 6.38
CA GLN A 25 -3.96 -17.09 6.26
C GLN A 25 -5.43 -16.69 6.26
N LEU A 26 -5.82 -15.72 7.09
CA LEU A 26 -7.18 -15.16 7.10
C LEU A 26 -7.52 -14.49 5.77
N VAL A 27 -6.61 -13.69 5.21
CA VAL A 27 -6.77 -13.08 3.88
C VAL A 27 -6.94 -14.18 2.83
N VAL A 28 -6.03 -15.15 2.77
CA VAL A 28 -6.10 -16.23 1.77
C VAL A 28 -7.39 -17.05 1.92
N PHE A 29 -7.78 -17.40 3.15
CA PHE A 29 -9.00 -18.15 3.42
C PHE A 29 -10.25 -17.37 3.00
N SER A 30 -10.30 -16.07 3.30
CA SER A 30 -11.43 -15.20 2.93
C SER A 30 -11.62 -15.04 1.41
N LEU A 31 -10.60 -15.32 0.59
CA LEU A 31 -10.68 -15.30 -0.87
C LEU A 31 -11.29 -16.57 -1.47
N LEU A 32 -11.41 -17.67 -0.70
CA LEU A 32 -11.84 -18.97 -1.23
C LEU A 32 -13.32 -19.03 -1.59
N SER A 33 -14.19 -18.37 -0.81
CA SER A 33 -15.63 -18.34 -1.05
C SER A 33 -16.31 -17.24 -0.24
N LYS A 34 -17.55 -16.89 -0.61
CA LYS A 34 -18.40 -15.98 0.19
C LYS A 34 -18.57 -16.46 1.63
N LYS A 35 -18.80 -17.78 1.83
CA LYS A 35 -18.90 -18.35 3.18
C LYS A 35 -17.63 -18.13 4.01
N CYS A 36 -16.46 -18.34 3.41
CA CYS A 36 -15.19 -18.12 4.09
C CYS A 36 -15.00 -16.64 4.45
N LYS A 37 -15.36 -15.73 3.53
CA LYS A 37 -15.36 -14.28 3.75
C LYS A 37 -16.24 -13.90 4.94
N ASP A 38 -17.48 -14.39 4.97
CA ASP A 38 -18.44 -14.09 6.04
C ASP A 38 -17.94 -14.62 7.40
N GLN A 39 -17.30 -15.80 7.42
CA GLN A 39 -16.71 -16.37 8.64
C GLN A 39 -15.55 -15.52 9.17
N VAL A 40 -14.65 -15.06 8.30
CA VAL A 40 -13.52 -14.22 8.73
C VAL A 40 -14.01 -12.86 9.24
N ASN A 41 -14.99 -12.25 8.56
CA ASN A 41 -15.60 -11.00 8.99
C ASN A 41 -16.18 -11.08 10.41
N SER A 42 -16.78 -12.23 10.76
CA SER A 42 -17.38 -12.45 12.09
C SER A 42 -16.37 -12.48 13.24
N LEU A 43 -15.07 -12.65 12.95
CA LEU A 43 -14.02 -12.67 13.98
C LEU A 43 -13.73 -11.27 14.53
N ASN A 44 -14.04 -10.22 13.77
CA ASN A 44 -13.76 -8.83 14.11
C ASN A 44 -12.28 -8.60 14.52
N THR A 45 -11.36 -9.15 13.72
CA THR A 45 -9.92 -9.04 13.98
C THR A 45 -9.48 -7.57 13.93
N SER A 46 -8.78 -7.12 14.96
CA SER A 46 -8.25 -5.75 15.02
C SER A 46 -6.89 -5.67 14.30
N ALA A 47 -6.63 -4.52 13.68
CA ALA A 47 -5.33 -4.15 13.13
C ALA A 47 -5.13 -2.64 13.28
N GLU A 48 -3.90 -2.17 13.11
CA GLU A 48 -3.64 -0.73 12.98
C GLU A 48 -4.11 -0.21 11.62
N THR A 49 -4.06 1.12 11.45
CA THR A 49 -4.38 1.78 10.18
C THR A 49 -3.48 1.31 9.04
N MET A 50 -4.06 1.19 7.85
CA MET A 50 -3.38 0.79 6.63
C MET A 50 -2.57 1.95 6.04
N ARG A 51 -1.35 1.63 5.60
CA ARG A 51 -0.41 2.50 4.90
C ARG A 51 -0.28 2.04 3.45
N ILE A 52 -0.27 2.97 2.51
CA ILE A 52 -0.16 2.67 1.07
C ILE A 52 1.14 3.26 0.53
N GLN A 53 1.98 2.44 -0.08
CA GLN A 53 3.15 2.91 -0.82
C GLN A 53 2.92 2.75 -2.32
N ILE A 54 3.14 3.83 -3.06
CA ILE A 54 3.03 3.87 -4.52
C ILE A 54 4.41 4.22 -5.06
N THR A 55 5.04 3.24 -5.70
CA THR A 55 6.38 3.33 -6.30
C THR A 55 6.34 2.76 -7.71
N ASN A 56 7.21 1.82 -8.08
CA ASN A 56 7.04 0.98 -9.27
C ASN A 56 5.96 -0.11 -9.07
N SER A 57 5.62 -0.41 -7.82
CA SER A 57 4.52 -1.27 -7.40
C SER A 57 3.56 -0.50 -6.49
N ILE A 58 2.42 -1.09 -6.18
CA ILE A 58 1.53 -0.60 -5.11
C ILE A 58 1.62 -1.59 -3.97
N VAL A 59 1.81 -1.08 -2.75
CA VAL A 59 1.99 -1.90 -1.56
C VAL A 59 1.03 -1.41 -0.48
N PHE A 60 0.28 -2.34 0.09
CA PHE A 60 -0.47 -2.13 1.32
C PHE A 60 0.33 -2.68 2.49
N GLU A 61 0.44 -1.90 3.54
CA GLU A 61 1.05 -2.29 4.81
C GLU A 61 0.00 -2.13 5.90
N VAL A 62 -0.36 -3.24 6.53
CA VAL A 62 -1.29 -3.30 7.65
C VAL A 62 -0.52 -3.82 8.85
N PRO A 63 -0.05 -2.91 9.75
CA PRO A 63 0.61 -3.32 10.97
C PRO A 63 -0.36 -4.05 11.89
N PHE A 64 0.15 -5.07 12.58
CA PHE A 64 -0.57 -5.80 13.61
C PHE A 64 0.44 -6.36 14.61
N ASP A 65 0.21 -6.12 15.91
CA ASP A 65 1.17 -6.49 16.96
C ASP A 65 2.61 -6.02 16.64
N GLU A 66 3.58 -6.94 16.57
CA GLU A 66 4.98 -6.66 16.19
C GLU A 66 5.29 -6.92 14.70
N ASP A 67 4.26 -7.26 13.92
CA ASP A 67 4.35 -7.69 12.54
C ASP A 67 3.66 -6.70 11.59
N THR A 68 3.89 -6.88 10.29
CA THR A 68 3.19 -6.13 9.25
C THR A 68 2.75 -7.05 8.13
N LEU A 69 1.45 -7.03 7.84
CA LEU A 69 0.90 -7.68 6.65
C LEU A 69 1.18 -6.78 5.46
N ARG A 70 1.96 -7.27 4.50
CA ARG A 70 2.27 -6.59 3.25
C ARG A 70 1.55 -7.24 2.09
N ILE A 71 0.84 -6.46 1.28
CA ILE A 71 0.23 -6.92 0.03
C ILE A 71 0.74 -6.05 -1.11
N GLU A 72 1.36 -6.68 -2.11
CA GLU A 72 2.04 -6.01 -3.20
C GLU A 72 1.44 -6.36 -4.57
N PHE A 73 1.16 -5.31 -5.35
CA PHE A 73 0.55 -5.34 -6.67
C PHE A 73 1.53 -4.81 -7.72
N TYR A 74 1.43 -5.37 -8.93
CA TYR A 74 2.23 -4.92 -10.07
C TYR A 74 3.74 -4.99 -9.81
N GLU A 75 4.17 -5.96 -9.02
CA GLU A 75 5.58 -6.25 -8.79
C GLU A 75 6.30 -6.37 -10.14
N LEU A 76 7.36 -5.59 -10.32
CA LEU A 76 8.21 -5.63 -11.50
C LEU A 76 9.57 -6.12 -11.09
N ASP A 77 10.11 -7.05 -11.88
CA ASP A 77 11.52 -7.38 -11.76
C ASP A 77 12.39 -6.22 -12.30
N ALA A 78 13.66 -6.22 -11.90
CA ALA A 78 14.61 -5.18 -12.25
C ALA A 78 14.82 -5.01 -13.77
N PHE A 79 14.57 -6.06 -14.56
CA PHE A 79 14.67 -6.00 -16.01
C PHE A 79 13.48 -5.24 -16.61
N MET A 80 12.26 -5.55 -16.16
CA MET A 80 11.04 -4.86 -16.57
C MET A 80 11.05 -3.39 -16.16
N VAL A 81 11.60 -3.04 -14.99
CA VAL A 81 11.77 -1.63 -14.59
C VAL A 81 12.61 -0.84 -15.59
N ARG A 82 13.63 -1.46 -16.20
CA ARG A 82 14.48 -0.81 -17.21
C ARG A 82 13.76 -0.63 -18.55
N LEU A 83 12.94 -1.60 -18.95
CA LEU A 83 12.22 -1.58 -20.22
C LEU A 83 10.97 -0.69 -20.20
N MET A 84 10.32 -0.56 -19.05
CA MET A 84 8.99 0.05 -18.92
C MET A 84 9.03 1.49 -18.40
N ARG A 85 10.12 2.22 -18.66
CA ARG A 85 10.28 3.62 -18.21
C ARG A 85 9.20 4.57 -18.72
N ASP A 86 8.56 4.24 -19.85
CA ASP A 86 7.56 5.09 -20.50
C ASP A 86 6.10 4.65 -20.30
N GLU A 87 5.84 3.58 -19.54
CA GLU A 87 4.45 3.22 -19.21
C GLU A 87 3.84 4.26 -18.26
N ARG A 88 2.90 5.05 -18.78
CA ARG A 88 2.12 6.03 -18.01
C ARG A 88 0.64 5.64 -17.96
N ASN A 89 -0.10 6.24 -17.03
CA ASN A 89 -1.55 6.11 -16.90
C ASN A 89 -2.04 4.68 -16.65
N LYS A 90 -1.26 3.88 -15.91
CA LYS A 90 -1.66 2.55 -15.47
C LYS A 90 -2.81 2.66 -14.47
N THR A 91 -3.97 2.16 -14.87
CA THR A 91 -5.16 2.09 -14.03
C THR A 91 -5.05 0.96 -12.99
N LEU A 92 -5.67 1.12 -11.83
CA LEU A 92 -5.61 0.20 -10.69
C LEU A 92 -6.53 -1.04 -10.87
N ARG A 93 -6.51 -1.63 -12.07
CA ARG A 93 -7.24 -2.86 -12.43
C ARG A 93 -6.63 -4.10 -11.77
N ALA A 94 -7.23 -5.28 -11.95
CA ALA A 94 -6.70 -6.51 -11.39
C ALA A 94 -5.25 -6.77 -11.84
N ALA A 95 -4.33 -6.84 -10.87
CA ALA A 95 -2.95 -7.27 -11.12
C ALA A 95 -2.93 -8.78 -11.40
N ALA A 96 -2.13 -9.24 -12.38
CA ALA A 96 -2.00 -10.66 -12.69
C ALA A 96 -1.42 -11.48 -11.53
N LYS A 97 -0.53 -10.84 -10.75
CA LYS A 97 0.12 -11.40 -9.57
C LYS A 97 -0.10 -10.46 -8.40
N VAL A 98 -0.44 -11.03 -7.25
CA VAL A 98 -0.46 -10.34 -5.95
C VAL A 98 0.44 -11.12 -5.00
N THR A 99 1.40 -10.45 -4.39
CA THR A 99 2.27 -11.04 -3.36
C THR A 99 1.74 -10.63 -2.00
N ILE A 100 1.57 -11.58 -1.09
CA ILE A 100 1.09 -11.37 0.27
C ILE A 100 2.15 -11.92 1.22
N GLY A 101 2.54 -11.16 2.23
CA GLY A 101 3.51 -11.64 3.20
C GLY A 101 3.37 -10.99 4.56
N ILE A 102 3.94 -11.63 5.56
CA ILE A 102 4.10 -11.08 6.90
C ILE A 102 5.57 -10.71 7.06
N TYR A 103 5.80 -9.47 7.50
CA TYR A 103 7.12 -8.93 7.77
C TYR A 103 7.33 -8.73 9.26
N ARG A 104 8.53 -9.11 9.71
CA ARG A 104 9.08 -8.75 11.03
C ARG A 104 10.52 -8.32 10.84
N ASN A 105 10.87 -7.12 11.34
CA ASN A 105 12.25 -6.62 11.29
C ASN A 105 12.89 -6.75 9.89
N GLU A 106 12.18 -6.30 8.85
CA GLU A 106 12.62 -6.34 7.44
C GLU A 106 12.74 -7.73 6.79
N VAL A 107 12.34 -8.79 7.49
CA VAL A 107 12.38 -10.17 6.96
C VAL A 107 10.97 -10.74 6.83
N TYR A 108 10.72 -11.45 5.74
CA TYR A 108 9.48 -12.23 5.59
C TYR A 108 9.46 -13.42 6.54
N THR A 109 8.44 -13.51 7.38
CA THR A 109 8.18 -14.67 8.24
C THR A 109 7.19 -15.65 7.60
N GLU A 110 6.28 -15.14 6.77
CA GLU A 110 5.34 -15.90 5.94
C GLU A 110 5.18 -15.19 4.60
N TYR A 111 5.03 -15.94 3.50
CA TYR A 111 4.77 -15.36 2.19
C TYR A 111 3.94 -16.27 1.30
N SER A 112 3.16 -15.68 0.40
CA SER A 112 2.34 -16.36 -0.60
C SER A 112 2.22 -15.50 -1.86
N GLN A 113 2.13 -16.17 -3.01
CA GLN A 113 1.94 -15.51 -4.30
C GLN A 113 0.63 -15.99 -4.94
N TRP A 114 -0.20 -15.04 -5.30
CA TRP A 114 -1.52 -15.29 -5.88
C TRP A 114 -1.54 -14.92 -7.36
N PHE A 115 -1.45 -15.94 -8.22
CA PHE A 115 -1.35 -15.79 -9.69
C PHE A 115 -2.70 -15.81 -10.42
N THR A 116 -3.79 -16.13 -9.72
CA THR A 116 -5.14 -16.19 -10.30
C THR A 116 -6.00 -15.03 -9.81
N ASN A 117 -5.37 -13.90 -9.49
CA ASN A 117 -6.06 -12.72 -8.99
C ASN A 117 -7.02 -12.16 -10.06
N LYS A 118 -8.26 -11.90 -9.64
CA LYS A 118 -9.28 -11.22 -10.45
C LYS A 118 -9.76 -9.93 -9.80
N LEU A 119 -9.24 -9.60 -8.62
CA LEU A 119 -9.66 -8.45 -7.84
C LEU A 119 -8.82 -7.23 -8.21
N SER A 120 -9.48 -6.09 -8.42
CA SER A 120 -8.84 -4.78 -8.53
C SER A 120 -8.24 -4.34 -7.19
N VAL A 121 -7.36 -3.34 -7.21
CA VAL A 121 -6.75 -2.79 -5.98
C VAL A 121 -7.83 -2.29 -5.01
N LYS A 122 -8.90 -1.66 -5.54
CA LYS A 122 -10.08 -1.24 -4.75
C LYS A 122 -10.79 -2.40 -4.08
N GLN A 123 -11.00 -3.51 -4.79
CA GLN A 123 -11.60 -4.72 -4.23
C GLN A 123 -10.70 -5.37 -3.17
N TRP A 124 -9.38 -5.23 -3.27
CA TRP A 124 -8.45 -5.64 -2.21
C TRP A 124 -8.56 -4.78 -0.95
N VAL A 125 -8.81 -3.47 -1.07
CA VAL A 125 -9.11 -2.62 0.09
C VAL A 125 -10.38 -3.13 0.79
N GLU A 126 -11.45 -3.40 0.04
CA GLU A 126 -12.69 -3.97 0.59
C GLU A 126 -12.46 -5.35 1.23
N GLN A 127 -11.57 -6.16 0.64
CA GLN A 127 -11.21 -7.45 1.20
C GLN A 127 -10.50 -7.30 2.54
N LEU A 128 -9.56 -6.35 2.66
CA LEU A 128 -8.87 -6.09 3.92
C LEU A 128 -9.80 -5.53 4.99
N LYS A 129 -10.74 -4.65 4.63
CA LYS A 129 -11.79 -4.21 5.56
C LYS A 129 -12.71 -5.34 6.03
N CYS A 130 -12.88 -6.38 5.22
CA CYS A 130 -13.61 -7.56 5.63
C CYS A 130 -12.81 -8.42 6.62
N VAL A 131 -11.48 -8.45 6.52
CA VAL A 131 -10.63 -9.21 7.46
C VAL A 131 -10.37 -8.41 8.74
N PHE A 132 -10.21 -7.09 8.61
CA PHE A 132 -9.95 -6.14 9.68
C PHE A 132 -11.00 -5.03 9.63
N PRO A 133 -12.17 -5.19 10.27
CA PRO A 133 -13.29 -4.23 10.14
C PRO A 133 -12.96 -2.79 10.51
N ASN A 134 -11.99 -2.58 11.39
CA ASN A 134 -11.57 -1.25 11.86
C ASN A 134 -10.43 -0.63 11.02
N VAL A 135 -9.95 -1.32 9.97
CA VAL A 135 -8.84 -0.80 9.17
C VAL A 135 -9.31 0.27 8.20
N ASP A 136 -8.71 1.45 8.31
CA ASP A 136 -8.84 2.53 7.34
C ASP A 136 -7.47 2.92 6.79
N VAL A 137 -7.48 3.58 5.64
CA VAL A 137 -6.26 4.14 5.03
C VAL A 137 -5.96 5.47 5.71
N ASP A 138 -4.83 5.54 6.38
CA ASP A 138 -4.39 6.75 7.09
C ASP A 138 -3.33 7.52 6.30
N TRP A 139 -2.46 6.80 5.58
CA TRP A 139 -1.30 7.39 4.93
C TRP A 139 -1.06 6.82 3.54
N ILE A 140 -0.80 7.71 2.57
CA ILE A 140 -0.32 7.34 1.24
C ILE A 140 1.03 8.00 0.96
N HIS A 141 1.98 7.20 0.51
CA HIS A 141 3.33 7.62 0.13
C HIS A 141 3.57 7.43 -1.36
N PHE A 142 3.97 8.51 -2.04
CA PHE A 142 4.41 8.51 -3.42
C PHE A 142 5.94 8.62 -3.48
N SER A 143 6.58 7.75 -4.26
CA SER A 143 8.04 7.77 -4.46
C SER A 143 8.41 7.33 -5.88
N ALA A 144 9.70 7.07 -6.10
CA ALA A 144 10.26 6.72 -7.40
C ALA A 144 9.43 5.63 -8.12
N GLY A 145 9.01 5.91 -9.36
CA GLY A 145 8.18 5.03 -10.18
C GLY A 145 6.68 5.33 -10.14
N ALA A 146 6.21 6.13 -9.19
CA ALA A 146 4.76 6.36 -9.01
C ALA A 146 4.09 7.05 -10.19
N PHE A 147 4.84 7.82 -11.00
CA PHE A 147 4.36 8.55 -12.18
C PHE A 147 3.70 7.66 -13.24
N ARG A 148 3.88 6.35 -13.13
CA ARG A 148 3.31 5.35 -14.03
C ARG A 148 1.83 5.11 -13.78
N PHE A 149 1.35 5.37 -12.58
CA PHE A 149 -0.03 5.13 -12.20
C PHE A 149 -0.92 6.34 -12.49
N ASP A 150 -2.14 6.05 -12.91
CA ASP A 150 -3.15 7.06 -13.17
C ASP A 150 -3.69 7.66 -11.85
N LEU A 151 -3.56 8.98 -11.69
CA LEU A 151 -3.97 9.68 -10.46
C LEU A 151 -5.50 9.73 -10.29
N ASP A 152 -6.27 9.66 -11.38
CA ASP A 152 -7.74 9.50 -11.31
C ASP A 152 -8.10 8.15 -10.69
N SER A 153 -7.49 7.07 -11.18
CA SER A 153 -7.69 5.73 -10.63
C SER A 153 -7.24 5.59 -9.17
N ILE A 154 -6.14 6.26 -8.77
CA ILE A 154 -5.70 6.30 -7.37
C ILE A 154 -6.72 7.03 -6.50
N GLN A 155 -7.18 8.22 -6.92
CA GLN A 155 -8.16 8.99 -6.15
C GLN A 155 -9.52 8.26 -6.03
N GLU A 156 -9.95 7.55 -7.08
CA GLU A 156 -11.18 6.74 -7.04
C GLU A 156 -11.06 5.54 -6.08
N THR A 157 -9.85 5.01 -5.90
CA THR A 157 -9.54 3.90 -5.00
C THR A 157 -9.39 4.39 -3.55
N PHE A 158 -8.75 5.55 -3.36
CA PHE A 158 -8.46 6.16 -2.06
C PHE A 158 -9.02 7.59 -2.01
N PRO A 159 -10.35 7.75 -1.85
CA PRO A 159 -11.00 9.06 -1.92
C PRO A 159 -10.69 9.96 -0.73
N LYS A 160 -10.28 9.38 0.40
CA LYS A 160 -9.88 10.10 1.61
C LYS A 160 -8.48 9.67 2.01
N ILE A 161 -7.58 10.65 2.08
CA ILE A 161 -6.18 10.45 2.48
C ILE A 161 -5.88 11.45 3.58
N PRO A 162 -5.92 11.03 4.86
CA PRO A 162 -5.60 11.91 5.99
C PRO A 162 -4.16 12.41 5.97
N GLN A 163 -3.24 11.58 5.51
CA GLN A 163 -1.82 11.92 5.49
C GLN A 163 -1.18 11.57 4.14
N LEU A 164 -0.50 12.56 3.55
CA LEU A 164 0.15 12.43 2.25
C LEU A 164 1.66 12.57 2.41
N SER A 165 2.44 11.64 1.89
CA SER A 165 3.90 11.76 1.80
C SER A 165 4.36 11.68 0.36
N ILE A 166 5.26 12.57 -0.05
CA ILE A 166 5.75 12.65 -1.42
C ILE A 166 7.28 12.77 -1.41
N ASN A 167 7.93 11.80 -2.03
CA ASN A 167 9.30 11.87 -2.51
C ASN A 167 9.32 12.07 -4.03
N HIS A 168 10.47 12.41 -4.60
CA HIS A 168 10.59 12.54 -6.05
C HIS A 168 10.13 11.27 -6.77
N THR A 169 9.02 11.37 -7.50
CA THR A 169 8.45 10.21 -8.20
C THR A 169 9.24 9.81 -9.45
N GLY A 170 10.09 10.70 -9.97
CA GLY A 170 10.73 10.58 -11.28
C GLY A 170 10.19 11.58 -12.30
N ASP A 171 9.09 12.29 -11.98
CA ASP A 171 8.48 13.29 -12.84
C ASP A 171 7.99 14.50 -12.01
N TYR A 172 8.56 15.68 -12.25
CA TYR A 172 8.20 16.91 -11.51
C TYR A 172 6.78 17.38 -11.80
N GLY A 173 6.28 17.16 -13.02
CA GLY A 173 4.91 17.48 -13.39
C GLY A 173 3.93 16.60 -12.62
N PHE A 174 4.22 15.31 -12.51
CA PHE A 174 3.44 14.35 -11.73
C PHE A 174 3.41 14.71 -10.24
N ASN A 175 4.55 15.07 -9.64
CA ASN A 175 4.60 15.53 -8.23
C ASN A 175 3.66 16.72 -8.00
N ARG A 176 3.59 17.66 -8.95
CA ARG A 176 2.68 18.81 -8.88
C ARG A 176 1.22 18.39 -8.97
N LEU A 177 0.89 17.47 -9.89
CA LEU A 177 -0.47 16.95 -10.03
C LEU A 177 -0.95 16.20 -8.78
N ILE A 178 -0.07 15.47 -8.08
CA ILE A 178 -0.40 14.86 -6.79
C ILE A 178 -0.88 15.93 -5.80
N LEU A 179 -0.10 17.01 -5.64
CA LEU A 179 -0.44 18.11 -4.73
C LEU A 179 -1.76 18.79 -5.11
N GLU A 180 -2.00 19.04 -6.40
CA GLU A 180 -3.24 19.67 -6.88
C GLU A 180 -4.47 18.79 -6.66
N LYS A 181 -4.31 17.47 -6.71
CA LYS A 181 -5.43 16.51 -6.69
C LYS A 181 -5.79 15.99 -5.30
N PHE A 182 -4.80 15.84 -4.42
CA PHE A 182 -4.98 15.24 -3.10
C PHE A 182 -4.97 16.24 -1.94
N LEU A 183 -4.76 17.54 -2.21
CA LEU A 183 -4.99 18.59 -1.23
C LEU A 183 -6.43 19.12 -1.30
N PRO A 184 -7.02 19.54 -0.16
CA PRO A 184 -6.42 19.56 1.18
C PRO A 184 -6.40 18.18 1.85
N THR A 185 -5.40 17.97 2.71
CA THR A 185 -5.24 16.80 3.58
C THR A 185 -4.95 17.28 5.02
N TYR A 186 -4.94 16.38 6.01
CA TYR A 186 -4.66 16.76 7.41
C TYR A 186 -3.16 16.93 7.66
N ALA A 187 -2.34 16.04 7.10
CA ALA A 187 -0.89 16.14 7.19
C ALA A 187 -0.21 15.88 5.84
N ILE A 188 0.84 16.64 5.55
CA ILE A 188 1.68 16.41 4.39
C ILE A 188 3.17 16.39 4.76
N SER A 189 3.90 15.38 4.27
CA SER A 189 5.35 15.39 4.21
C SER A 189 5.80 15.44 2.76
N ILE A 190 6.64 16.40 2.39
CA ILE A 190 7.20 16.48 1.04
C ILE A 190 8.72 16.64 1.09
N SER A 191 9.43 15.89 0.27
CA SER A 191 10.87 16.08 0.11
C SER A 191 11.16 17.23 -0.86
N ARG A 192 12.22 18.01 -0.59
CA ARG A 192 12.65 19.07 -1.51
C ARG A 192 13.02 18.55 -2.89
N ASN A 193 13.41 17.28 -3.01
CA ASN A 193 13.72 16.66 -4.30
C ASN A 193 12.47 16.52 -5.21
N CYS A 194 11.27 16.76 -4.69
CA CYS A 194 10.05 16.80 -5.48
C CYS A 194 9.96 18.00 -6.42
N PHE A 195 10.87 18.97 -6.31
CA PHE A 195 10.87 20.21 -7.09
C PHE A 195 12.20 20.42 -7.82
N GLU A 196 12.13 21.07 -8.97
CA GLU A 196 13.31 21.48 -9.74
C GLU A 196 14.25 22.33 -8.87
N ASP A 197 15.56 22.06 -8.98
CA ASP A 197 16.63 22.70 -8.20
C ASP A 197 16.43 22.66 -6.67
N PHE A 198 15.62 21.72 -6.16
CA PHE A 198 15.25 21.62 -4.75
C PHE A 198 14.52 22.88 -4.21
N ARG A 199 13.91 23.67 -5.11
CA ARG A 199 13.23 24.93 -4.78
C ARG A 199 11.71 24.77 -4.88
N ILE A 200 11.01 25.00 -3.77
CA ILE A 200 9.55 24.93 -3.74
C ILE A 200 8.97 26.18 -4.43
N PRO A 201 8.16 26.04 -5.50
CA PRO A 201 7.53 27.19 -6.15
C PRO A 201 6.61 27.94 -5.20
N HIS A 202 6.57 29.27 -5.28
CA HIS A 202 5.73 30.12 -4.42
C HIS A 202 4.25 29.71 -4.42
N LYS A 203 3.69 29.35 -5.59
CA LYS A 203 2.31 28.85 -5.71
C LYS A 203 2.09 27.61 -4.84
N THR A 204 3.05 26.69 -4.83
CA THR A 204 2.98 25.45 -4.04
C THR A 204 3.04 25.72 -2.54
N ILE A 205 3.89 26.67 -2.11
CA ILE A 205 3.95 27.09 -0.70
C ILE A 205 2.57 27.57 -0.23
N PHE A 206 1.90 28.39 -1.04
CA PHE A 206 0.55 28.88 -0.73
C PHE A 206 -0.50 27.77 -0.68
N THR A 207 -0.43 26.78 -1.58
CA THR A 207 -1.34 25.62 -1.54
C THR A 207 -1.14 24.80 -0.26
N MET A 208 0.11 24.63 0.18
CA MET A 208 0.47 23.81 1.34
C MET A 208 0.32 24.53 2.69
N SER A 209 0.32 25.88 2.72
CA SER A 209 0.21 26.66 3.96
C SER A 209 -1.14 26.51 4.66
N ASN A 210 -2.15 25.98 3.98
CA ASN A 210 -3.46 25.70 4.55
C ASN A 210 -3.56 24.29 5.17
N VAL A 211 -2.48 23.49 5.12
CA VAL A 211 -2.44 22.15 5.70
C VAL A 211 -2.07 22.25 7.19
N PRO A 212 -2.83 21.61 8.11
CA PRO A 212 -2.56 21.70 9.55
C PRO A 212 -1.16 21.23 9.95
N ASN A 213 -0.67 20.15 9.35
CA ASN A 213 0.64 19.58 9.66
C ASN A 213 1.49 19.47 8.39
N LEU A 214 2.43 20.40 8.22
CA LEU A 214 3.33 20.46 7.06
C LEU A 214 4.77 20.13 7.47
N TRP A 215 5.33 19.09 6.85
CA TRP A 215 6.72 18.68 6.99
C TRP A 215 7.43 18.80 5.64
N ILE A 216 8.57 19.48 5.62
CA ILE A 216 9.42 19.59 4.42
C ILE A 216 10.75 18.93 4.73
N GLU A 217 10.99 17.75 4.14
CA GLU A 217 12.23 17.02 4.34
C GLU A 217 13.37 17.64 3.53
N GLY A 218 14.52 17.86 4.19
CA GLY A 218 15.75 18.28 3.52
C GLY A 218 16.35 17.17 2.65
N PRO A 219 17.34 17.48 1.78
CA PRO A 219 18.05 16.45 1.05
C PRO A 219 18.72 15.49 2.04
N ARG A 220 18.38 14.20 1.98
CA ARG A 220 19.21 13.15 2.60
C ARG A 220 20.50 13.09 1.80
N MET A 221 21.54 13.80 2.26
CA MET A 221 22.88 13.56 1.74
C MET A 221 23.27 12.14 2.17
N ASN A 222 23.33 11.21 1.21
CA ASN A 222 24.09 9.98 1.40
C ASN A 222 25.54 10.41 1.58
N ILE A 223 25.97 10.60 2.83
CA ILE A 223 27.39 10.62 3.15
C ILE A 223 27.85 9.18 2.93
N THR A 224 28.26 8.86 1.70
CA THR A 224 29.20 7.77 1.50
C THR A 224 30.43 8.13 2.31
N SER A 225 30.55 7.53 3.49
CA SER A 225 31.79 7.48 4.24
C SER A 225 32.77 6.63 3.43
N ASN A 226 33.39 7.23 2.42
CA ASN A 226 34.66 6.73 1.90
C ASN A 226 35.73 7.16 2.89
N SER A 227 35.79 6.41 3.99
CA SER A 227 36.93 6.37 4.89
C SER A 227 37.60 5.01 4.70
N THR A 228 38.64 4.96 3.89
CA THR A 228 39.83 4.15 4.18
C THR A 228 41.02 4.61 3.35
N LEU A 229 41.99 5.17 4.08
CA LEU A 229 43.46 5.12 3.97
C LEU A 229 44.12 5.37 2.60
#